data_AF-A0A1Q4V6D8-F1
#
_entry.id   AF-A0A1Q4V6D8-F1
#
_cell.length_a   1.000
_cell.length_b   1.000
_cell.length_c   1.000
_cell.angle_alpha   90.00
_cell.angle_beta   90.00
_cell.angle_gamma   90.00
#
_symmetry.space_group_name_H-M   'P 1'
#
loop_
_entity.id
_entity.type
_entity.pdbx_description
1 polymer ?
#
loop_
_entity_poly.entity_id
_entity_poly.type
_entity_poly.pdbx_seq_one_letter_code
_entity_poly.pdbx_strand_id
1 'polypeptide(L)'
;MSHRCRRLGVLATAALVLLGPSVTPTAVAAPRPLGGAHGQAVGAGTAVEADPGFAERRRAAQSAGLIDADGRVPGSQRAGLRAWPRDDTGYRVRTRDLAFLGLKWRQVDWWRRYQAPLGTTPQQFKDMSSSLYTALCGACERPQDYDVRLQGSWAFFFSGRHKNFPTERELAGQPVALERFREWMGSTPPAERPARRPFETLYKLGALDEKGKPVGPSDGDLHVSSDVMVTEARKKWDELKNDGKLTADELRTGFIHPKYSFVNRTAVREAFPDLAKWATGWKERLGRPVAPSLFPSSGPPDKSQEGTGVSTHYRDSDWVVAYSPQS
;
A
#
# COMPACT_ATOMS: atom_id res chain seq x y z
N MET A 1 -31.33 -51.24 44.49
CA MET A 1 -31.79 -50.02 45.19
C MET A 1 -31.55 -48.85 44.24
N SER A 2 -32.38 -48.58 43.23
CA SER A 2 -33.69 -47.92 43.27
C SER A 2 -33.72 -46.68 44.16
N HIS A 3 -33.68 -45.47 43.59
CA HIS A 3 -34.88 -44.70 43.27
C HIS A 3 -34.51 -43.32 42.69
N ARG A 4 -35.14 -42.99 41.55
CA ARG A 4 -35.48 -41.61 41.18
C ARG A 4 -36.32 -40.98 42.29
N CYS A 5 -36.14 -39.69 42.56
CA CYS A 5 -37.26 -38.85 42.94
C CYS A 5 -37.16 -37.48 42.27
N ARG A 6 -38.35 -36.99 41.95
CA ARG A 6 -38.73 -35.93 41.03
C ARG A 6 -39.57 -34.95 41.87
N ARG A 7 -39.76 -33.72 41.35
CA ARG A 7 -40.89 -32.80 41.65
C ARG A 7 -40.78 -32.05 42.99
N LEU A 8 -41.36 -30.87 43.23
CA LEU A 8 -42.24 -29.91 42.50
C LEU A 8 -42.30 -28.64 43.38
N GLY A 9 -42.62 -27.49 42.81
CA GLY A 9 -43.04 -26.29 43.57
C GLY A 9 -42.77 -24.99 42.80
N VAL A 10 -43.60 -24.53 41.86
CA VAL A 10 -44.97 -23.92 41.96
C VAL A 10 -44.93 -22.38 42.10
N LEU A 11 -45.34 -21.75 40.99
CA LEU A 11 -46.21 -20.56 40.79
C LEU A 11 -45.93 -19.20 41.47
N ALA A 12 -45.85 -18.14 40.63
CA ALA A 12 -46.85 -17.04 40.53
C ALA A 12 -46.28 -15.88 39.67
N THR A 13 -46.69 -15.73 38.40
CA THR A 13 -47.65 -14.71 37.87
C THR A 13 -47.27 -13.24 38.08
N ALA A 14 -46.95 -12.54 36.98
CA ALA A 14 -47.69 -11.36 36.54
C ALA A 14 -47.29 -10.98 35.10
N ALA A 15 -48.28 -10.94 34.23
CA ALA A 15 -48.18 -10.42 32.87
C ALA A 15 -48.36 -8.90 32.89
N LEU A 16 -47.64 -8.19 32.02
CA LEU A 16 -48.15 -6.95 31.43
C LEU A 16 -47.77 -6.92 29.95
N VAL A 17 -48.81 -6.93 29.12
CA VAL A 17 -48.79 -6.79 27.67
C VAL A 17 -48.69 -5.31 27.34
N LEU A 18 -47.72 -4.91 26.51
CA LEU A 18 -47.84 -3.72 25.68
C LEU A 18 -47.44 -4.09 24.24
N LEU A 19 -48.44 -3.95 23.36
CA LEU A 19 -48.40 -4.11 21.91
C LEU A 19 -47.69 -2.91 21.26
N GLY A 20 -46.87 -3.16 20.23
CA GLY A 20 -46.32 -2.15 19.33
C GLY A 20 -45.35 -2.78 18.31
N PRO A 21 -45.30 -2.32 17.04
CA PRO A 21 -45.45 -3.22 15.89
C PRO A 21 -44.17 -3.89 15.39
N SER A 22 -44.39 -5.08 14.83
CA SER A 22 -43.46 -5.88 14.05
C SER A 22 -42.93 -5.11 12.84
N VAL A 23 -41.61 -4.95 12.76
CA VAL A 23 -40.91 -4.65 11.51
C VAL A 23 -39.91 -5.78 11.26
N THR A 24 -40.04 -6.37 10.08
CA THR A 24 -39.26 -7.48 9.53
C THR A 24 -37.75 -7.18 9.48
N PRO A 25 -36.86 -8.15 9.74
CA PRO A 25 -35.44 -7.99 9.46
C PRO A 25 -35.19 -8.28 7.98
N THR A 26 -35.19 -7.24 7.15
CA THR A 26 -34.67 -7.32 5.78
C THR A 26 -33.57 -6.30 5.60
N ALA A 27 -32.32 -6.73 5.78
CA ALA A 27 -31.15 -6.15 5.11
C ALA A 27 -29.94 -7.04 5.39
N VAL A 28 -29.66 -7.95 4.47
CA VAL A 28 -28.31 -8.49 4.28
C VAL A 28 -27.42 -7.30 3.96
N ALA A 29 -26.60 -6.88 4.92
CA ALA A 29 -25.59 -5.87 4.70
C ALA A 29 -24.54 -6.44 3.73
N ALA A 30 -24.66 -6.08 2.45
CA ALA A 30 -23.63 -6.33 1.46
C ALA A 30 -22.31 -5.69 1.92
N PRO A 31 -21.17 -6.39 1.87
CA PRO A 31 -19.89 -5.80 2.19
C PRO A 31 -19.58 -4.68 1.19
N ARG A 32 -19.48 -3.45 1.68
CA ARG A 32 -19.04 -2.29 0.89
C ARG A 32 -17.65 -2.59 0.29
N PRO A 33 -17.40 -2.27 -0.98
CA PRO A 33 -16.08 -2.43 -1.56
C PRO A 33 -15.12 -1.48 -0.84
N LEU A 34 -14.07 -2.05 -0.24
CA LEU A 34 -12.93 -1.33 0.31
C LEU A 34 -12.20 -0.62 -0.84
N GLY A 35 -12.67 0.59 -1.17
CA GLY A 35 -11.98 1.51 -2.07
C GLY A 35 -10.72 2.06 -1.40
N GLY A 36 -9.63 1.30 -1.48
CA GLY A 36 -8.28 1.83 -1.31
C GLY A 36 -7.94 2.70 -2.52
N ALA A 37 -8.41 3.94 -2.51
CA ALA A 37 -8.16 4.91 -3.57
C ALA A 37 -6.71 5.39 -3.49
N HIS A 38 -5.86 4.94 -4.41
CA HIS A 38 -4.64 5.66 -4.75
C HIS A 38 -5.03 6.96 -5.45
N GLY A 39 -5.02 8.02 -4.65
CA GLY A 39 -5.28 9.38 -5.08
C GLY A 39 -5.22 10.29 -3.87
N GLN A 40 -4.03 10.43 -3.28
CA GLN A 40 -3.79 11.48 -2.28
C GLN A 40 -2.80 12.48 -2.87
N ALA A 41 -3.35 13.30 -3.77
CA ALA A 41 -2.71 14.50 -4.23
C ALA A 41 -3.08 15.64 -3.27
N VAL A 42 -2.33 15.78 -2.18
CA VAL A 42 -1.98 17.15 -1.77
C VAL A 42 -1.32 17.76 -2.99
N GLY A 43 -1.95 18.81 -3.54
CA GLY A 43 -1.75 19.31 -4.90
C GLY A 43 -0.30 19.25 -5.35
N ALA A 44 -0.04 18.65 -6.51
CA ALA A 44 1.30 18.58 -7.07
C ALA A 44 1.72 19.98 -7.54
N GLY A 45 2.21 20.83 -6.62
CA GLY A 45 3.06 21.94 -7.01
C GLY A 45 4.30 21.36 -7.70
N THR A 46 4.71 21.95 -8.81
CA THR A 46 5.96 21.57 -9.48
C THR A 46 7.12 21.92 -8.55
N ALA A 47 7.78 20.90 -7.99
CA ALA A 47 8.93 21.09 -7.09
C ALA A 47 10.03 22.01 -7.66
N VAL A 48 10.07 22.14 -9.00
CA VAL A 48 10.97 23.03 -9.73
C VAL A 48 10.80 24.50 -9.36
N GLU A 49 9.58 24.96 -9.01
CA GLU A 49 9.36 26.35 -8.58
C GLU A 49 9.70 26.59 -7.11
N ALA A 50 9.60 25.57 -6.25
CA ALA A 50 9.82 25.69 -4.81
C ALA A 50 11.29 25.43 -4.38
N ASP A 51 12.10 24.84 -5.25
CA ASP A 51 13.50 24.49 -4.99
C ASP A 51 14.36 24.62 -6.26
N PRO A 52 14.91 25.82 -6.54
CA PRO A 52 15.70 26.06 -7.75
C PRO A 52 16.96 25.19 -7.84
N GLY A 53 17.45 24.65 -6.71
CA GLY A 53 18.62 23.77 -6.67
C GLY A 53 18.33 22.29 -6.94
N PHE A 54 17.06 21.89 -7.10
CA PHE A 54 16.66 20.48 -7.21
C PHE A 54 17.43 19.74 -8.31
N ALA A 55 17.45 20.29 -9.53
CA ALA A 55 18.03 19.64 -10.70
C ALA A 55 19.57 19.49 -10.56
N GLU A 56 20.22 20.48 -9.96
CA GLU A 56 21.65 20.44 -9.69
C GLU A 56 22.00 19.38 -8.64
N ARG A 57 21.28 19.34 -7.51
CA ARG A 57 21.51 18.35 -6.46
C ARG A 57 21.25 16.92 -6.95
N ARG A 58 20.21 16.72 -7.76
CA ARG A 58 19.95 15.42 -8.42
C ARG A 58 21.11 15.01 -9.32
N ARG A 59 21.59 15.89 -10.21
CA ARG A 59 22.74 15.59 -11.08
C ARG A 59 24.00 15.30 -10.28
N ALA A 60 24.26 16.04 -9.22
CA ALA A 60 25.40 15.81 -8.32
C ALA A 60 25.30 14.45 -7.62
N ALA A 61 24.11 14.10 -7.10
CA ALA A 61 23.87 12.80 -6.45
C ALA A 61 24.02 11.62 -7.43
N GLN A 62 23.56 11.77 -8.67
CA GLN A 62 23.76 10.78 -9.74
C GLN A 62 25.24 10.63 -10.09
N SER A 63 25.95 11.75 -10.28
CA SER A 63 27.38 11.75 -10.63
C SER A 63 28.23 11.13 -9.52
N ALA A 64 27.82 11.27 -8.26
CA ALA A 64 28.45 10.66 -7.10
C ALA A 64 28.02 9.19 -6.86
N GLY A 65 27.18 8.61 -7.71
CA GLY A 65 26.67 7.23 -7.54
C GLY A 65 25.82 7.03 -6.28
N LEU A 66 25.25 8.10 -5.72
CA LEU A 66 24.38 8.02 -4.54
C LEU A 66 22.97 7.57 -4.88
N ILE A 67 22.55 7.81 -6.12
CA ILE A 67 21.28 7.43 -6.72
C ILE A 67 21.49 6.98 -8.17
N ASP A 68 20.62 6.10 -8.67
CA ASP A 68 20.60 5.70 -10.08
C ASP A 68 19.92 6.75 -10.99
N ALA A 69 19.80 6.44 -12.28
CA ALA A 69 19.17 7.31 -13.27
C ALA A 69 17.71 7.69 -12.90
N ASP A 70 17.01 6.79 -12.22
CA ASP A 70 15.64 6.96 -11.77
C ASP A 70 15.52 7.66 -10.41
N GLY A 71 16.65 7.93 -9.74
CA GLY A 71 16.69 8.58 -8.44
C GLY A 71 16.49 7.63 -7.25
N ARG A 72 16.73 6.32 -7.41
CA ARG A 72 16.69 5.34 -6.31
C ARG A 72 18.07 5.08 -5.76
N VAL A 73 18.11 4.68 -4.48
CA VAL A 73 19.34 4.24 -3.82
C VAL A 73 19.87 2.97 -4.51
N PRO A 74 21.14 2.96 -4.99
CA PRO A 74 21.72 1.79 -5.64
C PRO A 74 21.82 0.60 -4.69
N GLY A 75 21.68 -0.59 -5.27
CA GLY A 75 21.69 -1.86 -4.56
C GLY A 75 20.68 -2.83 -5.18
N SER A 76 20.93 -4.12 -4.99
CA SER A 76 20.02 -5.17 -5.42
C SER A 76 19.81 -6.18 -4.30
N GLN A 77 18.68 -6.87 -4.34
CA GLN A 77 18.38 -7.92 -3.37
C GLN A 77 19.41 -9.04 -3.45
N ARG A 78 19.93 -9.31 -4.66
CA ARG A 78 21.02 -10.27 -4.90
C ARG A 78 22.31 -9.89 -4.19
N ALA A 79 22.63 -8.60 -4.12
CA ALA A 79 23.78 -8.10 -3.35
C ALA A 79 23.53 -8.13 -1.83
N GLY A 80 22.28 -8.31 -1.39
CA GLY A 80 21.90 -8.45 0.01
C GLY A 80 22.01 -7.18 0.86
N LEU A 81 22.37 -6.04 0.26
CA LEU A 81 22.56 -4.79 0.97
C LEU A 81 22.27 -3.57 0.10
N ARG A 82 21.42 -2.67 0.59
CA ARG A 82 21.24 -1.30 0.09
C ARG A 82 22.03 -0.31 0.95
N ALA A 83 22.40 0.82 0.36
CA ALA A 83 22.93 1.96 1.11
C ALA A 83 21.85 2.56 2.04
N TRP A 84 22.28 3.46 2.93
CA TRP A 84 21.35 4.20 3.78
C TRP A 84 20.34 5.00 2.94
N PRO A 85 19.06 5.11 3.35
CA PRO A 85 18.02 5.75 2.54
C PRO A 85 18.38 7.18 2.10
N ARG A 86 18.13 7.45 0.81
CA ARG A 86 18.23 8.76 0.18
C ARG A 86 17.06 9.01 -0.77
N ASP A 87 16.69 10.27 -0.95
CA ASP A 87 15.79 10.67 -2.03
C ASP A 87 16.54 10.96 -3.34
N ASP A 88 15.80 11.38 -4.37
CA ASP A 88 16.34 11.65 -5.71
C ASP A 88 17.13 12.98 -5.83
N THR A 89 17.36 13.68 -4.72
CA THR A 89 18.32 14.79 -4.62
C THR A 89 19.57 14.41 -3.82
N GLY A 90 19.62 13.17 -3.33
CA GLY A 90 20.68 12.68 -2.46
C GLY A 90 20.49 13.01 -0.98
N TYR A 91 19.35 13.62 -0.58
CA TYR A 91 19.04 13.91 0.82
C TYR A 91 19.12 12.62 1.62
N ARG A 92 19.99 12.59 2.63
CA ARG A 92 20.17 11.44 3.51
C ARG A 92 19.23 11.54 4.70
N VAL A 93 18.44 10.49 4.93
CA VAL A 93 17.56 10.40 6.11
C VAL A 93 18.36 10.59 7.40
N ARG A 94 17.89 11.51 8.26
CA ARG A 94 18.52 11.90 9.52
C ARG A 94 17.80 11.24 10.71
N THR A 95 18.43 11.23 11.88
CA THR A 95 17.83 10.68 13.11
C THR A 95 16.51 11.33 13.48
N ARG A 96 16.37 12.66 13.29
CA ARG A 96 15.11 13.39 13.51
C ARG A 96 13.97 12.89 12.62
N ASP A 97 14.28 12.50 11.38
CA ASP A 97 13.29 11.99 10.43
C ASP A 97 12.81 10.62 10.89
N LEU A 98 13.73 9.75 11.31
CA LEU A 98 13.35 8.46 11.88
C LEU A 98 12.47 8.61 13.12
N ALA A 99 12.81 9.54 14.02
CA ALA A 99 12.01 9.82 15.21
C ALA A 99 10.59 10.28 14.86
N PHE A 100 10.45 11.26 13.96
CA PHE A 100 9.15 11.74 13.49
C PHE A 100 8.32 10.64 12.82
N LEU A 101 8.96 9.81 11.99
CA LEU A 101 8.32 8.70 11.29
C LEU A 101 8.00 7.52 12.21
N GLY A 102 8.44 7.54 13.46
CA GLY A 102 8.28 6.43 14.40
C GLY A 102 9.09 5.18 14.00
N LEU A 103 10.21 5.39 13.31
CA LEU A 103 11.11 4.33 12.86
C LEU A 103 12.35 4.25 13.76
N LYS A 104 12.81 3.02 14.00
CA LYS A 104 14.08 2.76 14.69
C LYS A 104 15.19 2.49 13.67
N TRP A 105 16.43 2.80 14.03
CA TRP A 105 17.63 2.45 13.24
C TRP A 105 17.65 0.98 12.83
N ARG A 106 17.27 0.07 13.73
CA ARG A 106 17.18 -1.37 13.46
C ARG A 106 16.20 -1.71 12.33
N GLN A 107 15.09 -0.99 12.21
CA GLN A 107 14.13 -1.19 11.11
C GLN A 107 14.71 -0.73 9.77
N VAL A 108 15.51 0.33 9.78
CA VAL A 108 16.25 0.76 8.58
C VAL A 108 17.32 -0.25 8.20
N ASP A 109 18.01 -0.85 9.17
CA ASP A 109 18.99 -1.93 8.90
C ASP A 109 18.32 -3.17 8.30
N TRP A 110 17.16 -3.61 8.83
CA TRP A 110 16.37 -4.69 8.22
C TRP A 110 15.95 -4.36 6.79
N TRP A 111 15.49 -3.13 6.55
CA TRP A 111 15.13 -2.66 5.22
C TRP A 111 16.33 -2.69 4.26
N ARG A 112 17.50 -2.21 4.70
CA ARG A 112 18.73 -2.24 3.90
C ARG A 112 19.15 -3.65 3.51
N ARG A 113 18.92 -4.63 4.39
CA ARG A 113 19.29 -6.05 4.19
C ARG A 113 18.18 -6.88 3.54
N TYR A 114 17.13 -6.24 3.02
CA TYR A 114 15.98 -6.93 2.42
C TYR A 114 15.26 -7.92 3.36
N GLN A 115 15.38 -7.72 4.68
CA GLN A 115 14.78 -8.63 5.68
C GLN A 115 13.33 -8.26 6.00
N ALA A 116 12.99 -6.98 5.99
CA ALA A 116 11.64 -6.49 6.23
C ALA A 116 11.45 -5.08 5.64
N PRO A 117 10.31 -4.78 5.00
CA PRO A 117 9.96 -3.42 4.65
C PRO A 117 9.63 -2.59 5.90
N LEU A 118 9.60 -1.26 5.75
CA LEU A 118 9.49 -0.33 6.87
C LEU A 118 8.21 -0.54 7.68
N GLY A 119 8.27 -0.39 9.00
CA GLY A 119 7.08 -0.60 9.85
C GLY A 119 6.68 -2.06 10.02
N THR A 120 7.51 -3.03 9.62
CA THR A 120 7.34 -4.46 9.94
C THR A 120 8.60 -5.06 10.55
N THR A 121 8.45 -6.22 11.20
CA THR A 121 9.58 -7.06 11.63
C THR A 121 9.91 -8.11 10.56
N PRO A 122 11.14 -8.68 10.55
CA PRO A 122 11.48 -9.77 9.65
C PRO A 122 10.55 -10.98 9.77
N GLN A 123 10.10 -11.30 10.98
CA GLN A 123 9.14 -12.39 11.20
C GLN A 123 7.79 -12.09 10.55
N GLN A 124 7.23 -10.88 10.77
CA GLN A 124 5.98 -10.47 10.14
C GLN A 124 6.09 -10.52 8.61
N PHE A 125 7.20 -10.04 8.04
CA PHE A 125 7.39 -10.05 6.59
C PHE A 125 7.57 -11.47 6.04
N LYS A 126 8.29 -12.35 6.75
CA LYS A 126 8.42 -13.77 6.39
C LYS A 126 7.07 -14.48 6.38
N ASP A 127 6.27 -14.28 7.42
CA ASP A 127 4.94 -14.90 7.53
C ASP A 127 3.98 -14.38 6.45
N MET A 128 4.05 -13.07 6.15
CA MET A 128 3.28 -12.45 5.09
C MET A 128 3.65 -13.02 3.72
N SER A 129 4.95 -13.07 3.43
CA SER A 129 5.46 -13.60 2.17
C SER A 129 5.11 -15.07 2.01
N SER A 130 5.30 -15.90 3.04
CA SER A 130 5.01 -17.33 2.98
C SER A 130 3.52 -17.62 2.74
N SER A 131 2.64 -16.90 3.44
CA SER A 131 1.19 -17.07 3.28
C SER A 131 0.65 -16.47 1.97
N LEU A 132 1.35 -15.50 1.36
CA LEU A 132 0.98 -14.96 0.05
C LEU A 132 1.03 -16.05 -1.02
N TYR A 133 2.09 -16.86 -1.03
CA TYR A 133 2.21 -17.95 -1.99
C TYR A 133 1.10 -18.98 -1.83
N THR A 134 0.70 -19.32 -0.60
CA THR A 134 -0.48 -20.17 -0.39
C THR A 134 -1.75 -19.55 -0.98
N ALA A 135 -1.94 -18.23 -0.85
CA ALA A 135 -3.09 -17.53 -1.40
C ALA A 135 -3.05 -17.40 -2.94
N LEU A 136 -1.86 -17.33 -3.53
CA LEU A 136 -1.68 -17.37 -4.99
C LEU A 136 -1.90 -18.79 -5.53
N CYS A 137 -1.38 -19.82 -4.83
CA CYS A 137 -1.42 -21.25 -5.22
C CYS A 137 -2.81 -21.82 -5.49
N GLY A 138 -3.88 -21.19 -5.02
CA GLY A 138 -5.26 -21.56 -5.41
C GLY A 138 -5.53 -21.46 -6.92
N ALA A 139 -4.68 -20.75 -7.68
CA ALA A 139 -4.77 -20.59 -9.13
C ALA A 139 -3.49 -21.02 -9.89
N CYS A 140 -2.53 -21.67 -9.24
CA CYS A 140 -1.20 -21.92 -9.80
C CYS A 140 -0.96 -23.39 -10.12
N GLU A 141 -0.23 -23.65 -11.21
CA GLU A 141 0.43 -24.93 -11.43
C GLU A 141 1.86 -24.93 -10.86
N ARG A 142 2.60 -23.80 -10.90
CA ARG A 142 3.98 -23.71 -10.40
C ARG A 142 4.37 -22.34 -9.80
N PRO A 143 5.29 -22.29 -8.81
CA PRO A 143 5.78 -21.04 -8.23
C PRO A 143 6.43 -20.06 -9.22
N GLN A 144 6.95 -20.55 -10.35
CA GLN A 144 7.61 -19.73 -11.38
C GLN A 144 6.62 -18.93 -12.24
N ASP A 145 5.31 -19.21 -12.15
CA ASP A 145 4.31 -18.52 -12.95
C ASP A 145 3.95 -17.12 -12.38
N TYR A 146 4.66 -16.67 -11.33
CA TYR A 146 4.44 -15.40 -10.64
C TYR A 146 5.76 -14.70 -10.30
N ASP A 147 5.84 -13.42 -10.63
CA ASP A 147 6.79 -12.49 -10.03
C ASP A 147 6.02 -11.54 -9.11
N VAL A 148 6.42 -11.46 -7.84
CA VAL A 148 5.80 -10.59 -6.86
C VAL A 148 6.84 -9.60 -6.36
N ARG A 149 6.53 -8.31 -6.50
CA ARG A 149 7.43 -7.24 -6.05
C ARG A 149 6.72 -6.26 -5.15
N LEU A 150 7.39 -5.86 -4.08
CA LEU A 150 6.94 -4.77 -3.23
C LEU A 150 7.30 -3.43 -3.85
N GLN A 151 6.35 -2.50 -3.85
CA GLN A 151 6.49 -1.18 -4.46
C GLN A 151 6.14 -0.05 -3.47
N GLY A 152 6.32 1.18 -3.94
CA GLY A 152 6.01 2.38 -3.17
C GLY A 152 7.01 2.69 -2.05
N SER A 153 6.65 3.64 -1.19
CA SER A 153 7.53 4.09 -0.09
C SER A 153 7.75 3.02 0.97
N TRP A 154 6.89 2.00 1.05
CA TRP A 154 7.10 0.85 1.93
C TRP A 154 8.32 0.02 1.50
N ALA A 155 8.52 -0.14 0.19
CA ALA A 155 9.67 -0.83 -0.40
C ALA A 155 10.91 0.06 -0.53
N PHE A 156 10.76 1.36 -0.83
CA PHE A 156 11.89 2.21 -1.24
C PHE A 156 12.19 3.39 -0.30
N PHE A 157 11.56 3.42 0.87
CA PHE A 157 11.65 4.50 1.87
C PHE A 157 11.02 5.82 1.44
N PHE A 158 11.28 6.28 0.22
CA PHE A 158 10.70 7.50 -0.34
C PHE A 158 9.63 7.18 -1.37
N SER A 159 8.67 8.08 -1.52
CA SER A 159 7.71 8.03 -2.61
C SER A 159 8.37 8.25 -3.96
N GLY A 160 7.75 7.74 -5.03
CA GLY A 160 8.21 7.98 -6.40
C GLY A 160 8.18 9.48 -6.80
N ARG A 161 8.85 9.79 -7.91
CA ARG A 161 9.12 11.14 -8.43
C ARG A 161 7.92 12.08 -8.67
N HIS A 162 6.71 11.57 -8.54
CA HIS A 162 5.47 12.33 -8.73
C HIS A 162 4.85 12.79 -7.40
N LYS A 163 5.49 12.46 -6.26
CA LYS A 163 5.03 12.83 -4.91
C LYS A 163 6.11 13.65 -4.20
N ASN A 164 5.85 14.95 -4.07
CA ASN A 164 6.79 15.91 -3.46
C ASN A 164 6.61 15.97 -1.96
N PHE A 165 7.71 16.20 -1.23
CA PHE A 165 7.64 16.53 0.19
C PHE A 165 6.71 17.74 0.40
N PRO A 166 5.78 17.70 1.36
CA PRO A 166 4.80 18.76 1.50
C PRO A 166 5.46 20.09 1.89
N THR A 167 4.87 21.19 1.44
CA THR A 167 5.26 22.55 1.84
C THR A 167 4.32 23.14 2.88
N GLU A 168 4.77 24.17 3.60
CA GLU A 168 3.93 24.92 4.53
C GLU A 168 2.70 25.52 3.82
N ARG A 169 2.85 25.95 2.56
CA ARG A 169 1.76 26.49 1.73
C ARG A 169 0.69 25.43 1.46
N GLU A 170 1.11 24.22 1.11
CA GLU A 170 0.19 23.09 0.87
C GLU A 170 -0.54 22.65 2.14
N LEU A 171 0.10 22.81 3.30
CA LEU A 171 -0.48 22.46 4.61
C LEU A 171 -1.22 23.62 5.29
N ALA A 172 -1.26 24.82 4.69
CA ALA A 172 -1.82 26.03 5.32
C ALA A 172 -3.29 25.87 5.77
N GLY A 173 -4.09 25.11 5.03
CA GLY A 173 -5.47 24.78 5.38
C GLY A 173 -5.65 23.62 6.36
N GLN A 174 -4.56 23.06 6.88
CA GLN A 174 -4.55 21.87 7.74
C GLN A 174 -3.71 22.16 9.00
N PRO A 175 -4.25 22.87 10.01
CA PRO A 175 -3.47 23.43 11.12
C PRO A 175 -2.67 22.38 11.91
N VAL A 176 -3.27 21.22 12.19
CA VAL A 176 -2.60 20.11 12.89
C VAL A 176 -1.41 19.58 12.09
N ALA A 177 -1.57 19.43 10.77
CA ALA A 177 -0.50 18.95 9.91
C ALA A 177 0.61 19.97 9.74
N LEU A 178 0.27 21.25 9.63
CA LEU A 178 1.23 22.34 9.56
C LEU A 178 2.05 22.48 10.85
N GLU A 179 1.40 22.36 12.01
CA GLU A 179 2.07 22.39 13.32
C GLU A 179 3.10 21.26 13.43
N ARG A 180 2.69 20.01 13.20
CA ARG A 180 3.60 18.86 13.22
C ARG A 180 4.72 18.95 12.17
N PHE A 181 4.42 19.52 11.01
CA PHE A 181 5.43 19.79 9.99
C PHE A 181 6.50 20.78 10.50
N ARG A 182 6.07 21.87 11.15
CA ARG A 182 6.96 22.88 11.75
C ARG A 182 7.76 22.31 12.92
N GLU A 183 7.17 21.44 13.73
CA GLU A 183 7.91 20.72 14.79
C GLU A 183 9.00 19.83 14.20
N TRP A 184 8.69 19.09 13.12
CA TRP A 184 9.64 18.18 12.49
C TRP A 184 10.76 18.91 11.75
N MET A 185 10.42 19.89 10.90
CA MET A 185 11.39 20.58 10.07
C MET A 185 12.08 21.75 10.80
N GLY A 186 11.43 22.35 11.80
CA GLY A 186 11.93 23.53 12.50
C GLY A 186 12.32 24.64 11.53
N SER A 187 13.49 25.23 11.75
CA SER A 187 14.09 26.24 10.87
C SER A 187 14.85 25.68 9.66
N THR A 188 14.75 24.37 9.38
CA THR A 188 15.47 23.76 8.24
C THR A 188 15.03 24.44 6.93
N PRO A 189 15.96 25.03 6.15
CA PRO A 189 15.63 25.64 4.87
C PRO A 189 15.06 24.62 3.88
N PRO A 190 14.13 25.00 2.98
CA PRO A 190 13.55 24.07 1.99
C PRO A 190 14.57 23.26 1.18
N ALA A 191 15.69 23.87 0.76
CA ALA A 191 16.75 23.20 0.01
C ALA A 191 17.48 22.08 0.79
N GLU A 192 17.36 22.07 2.11
CA GLU A 192 17.93 21.04 2.99
C GLU A 192 16.92 20.02 3.49
N ARG A 193 15.66 20.11 3.06
CA ARG A 193 14.60 19.14 3.39
C ARG A 193 14.58 18.00 2.36
N PRO A 194 13.90 16.88 2.65
CA PRO A 194 13.58 15.92 1.61
C PRO A 194 12.84 16.60 0.45
N ALA A 195 13.14 16.19 -0.77
CA ALA A 195 12.37 16.56 -1.96
C ALA A 195 11.20 15.58 -2.19
N ARG A 196 11.34 14.33 -1.76
CA ARG A 196 10.29 13.29 -1.84
C ARG A 196 9.74 12.97 -0.46
N ARG A 197 8.47 12.54 -0.40
CA ARG A 197 7.83 12.15 0.87
C ARG A 197 8.48 10.87 1.39
N PRO A 198 9.12 10.87 2.58
CA PRO A 198 9.41 9.62 3.27
C PRO A 198 8.15 8.79 3.53
N PHE A 199 8.34 7.50 3.79
CA PHE A 199 7.35 6.57 4.33
C PHE A 199 6.56 7.22 5.46
N GLU A 200 5.23 7.05 5.48
CA GLU A 200 4.33 7.56 6.53
C GLU A 200 4.22 9.08 6.70
N THR A 201 4.86 9.90 5.86
CA THR A 201 4.89 11.36 6.02
C THR A 201 3.50 11.98 6.25
N LEU A 202 2.55 11.76 5.33
CA LEU A 202 1.22 12.37 5.43
C LEU A 202 0.41 11.83 6.62
N TYR A 203 0.56 10.54 6.94
CA TYR A 203 -0.09 9.93 8.09
C TYR A 203 0.42 10.52 9.41
N LYS A 204 1.73 10.67 9.56
CA LYS A 204 2.37 11.21 10.77
C LYS A 204 2.07 12.69 10.96
N LEU A 205 2.00 13.44 9.87
CA LEU A 205 1.50 14.80 9.87
C LEU A 205 0.01 14.86 10.27
N GLY A 206 -0.76 13.78 10.19
CA GLY A 206 -2.21 13.82 10.39
C GLY A 206 -2.90 14.63 9.30
N ALA A 207 -2.34 14.60 8.09
CA ALA A 207 -2.90 15.28 6.94
C ALA A 207 -4.29 14.72 6.60
N LEU A 208 -5.11 15.55 5.98
CA LEU A 208 -6.41 15.19 5.43
C LEU A 208 -6.32 15.01 3.91
N ASP A 209 -7.07 14.04 3.39
CA ASP A 209 -7.26 13.87 1.95
C ASP A 209 -8.23 14.92 1.37
N GLU A 210 -8.45 14.87 0.05
CA GLU A 210 -9.33 15.79 -0.67
C GLU A 210 -10.78 15.78 -0.17
N LYS A 211 -11.19 14.74 0.57
CA LYS A 211 -12.53 14.60 1.16
C LYS A 211 -12.55 14.99 2.63
N GLY A 212 -11.47 15.59 3.15
CA GLY A 212 -11.33 15.99 4.54
C GLY A 212 -11.16 14.82 5.51
N LYS A 213 -10.83 13.61 5.02
CA LYS A 213 -10.62 12.45 5.89
C LYS A 213 -9.15 12.28 6.25
N PRO A 214 -8.82 11.82 7.47
CA PRO A 214 -7.44 11.53 7.83
C PRO A 214 -6.79 10.58 6.82
N VAL A 215 -5.63 10.99 6.31
CA VAL A 215 -4.75 10.13 5.54
C VAL A 215 -4.35 8.97 6.43
N GLY A 216 -4.63 7.74 5.99
CA GLY A 216 -4.20 6.53 6.69
C GLY A 216 -2.71 6.22 6.48
N PRO A 217 -2.19 5.15 7.12
CA PRO A 217 -0.82 4.72 6.91
C PRO A 217 -0.56 4.35 5.45
N SER A 218 0.72 4.40 5.05
CA SER A 218 1.13 4.03 3.69
C SER A 218 0.72 2.59 3.39
N ASP A 219 0.24 2.34 2.18
CA ASP A 219 -0.15 1.00 1.76
C ASP A 219 1.06 0.13 1.47
N GLY A 220 0.85 -1.18 1.64
CA GLY A 220 1.74 -2.20 1.13
C GLY A 220 1.35 -2.60 -0.29
N ASP A 221 1.94 -1.93 -1.27
CA ASP A 221 1.67 -2.18 -2.68
C ASP A 221 2.47 -3.40 -3.18
N LEU A 222 1.75 -4.45 -3.58
CA LEU A 222 2.31 -5.72 -4.05
C LEU A 222 1.96 -5.91 -5.51
N HIS A 223 2.95 -5.83 -6.38
CA HIS A 223 2.76 -6.02 -7.82
C HIS A 223 2.98 -7.48 -8.14
N VAL A 224 1.89 -8.17 -8.47
CA VAL A 224 1.87 -9.56 -8.91
C VAL A 224 1.83 -9.56 -10.44
N SER A 225 2.79 -10.21 -11.08
CA SER A 225 2.85 -10.36 -12.54
C SER A 225 2.67 -11.82 -12.92
N SER A 226 1.60 -12.12 -13.66
CA SER A 226 1.27 -13.49 -14.08
C SER A 226 0.22 -13.50 -15.19
N ASP A 227 0.58 -14.00 -16.38
CA ASP A 227 -0.35 -14.11 -17.50
C ASP A 227 -1.47 -15.15 -17.25
N VAL A 228 -1.17 -16.18 -16.44
CA VAL A 228 -2.15 -17.18 -16.02
C VAL A 228 -3.25 -16.50 -15.20
N MET A 229 -2.88 -15.68 -14.21
CA MET A 229 -3.88 -14.94 -13.43
C MET A 229 -4.62 -13.90 -14.28
N VAL A 230 -3.93 -13.22 -15.19
CA VAL A 230 -4.58 -12.23 -16.07
C VAL A 230 -5.65 -12.91 -16.93
N THR A 231 -5.38 -14.12 -17.42
CA THR A 231 -6.33 -14.93 -18.19
C THR A 231 -7.56 -15.30 -17.37
N GLU A 232 -7.38 -15.77 -16.14
CA GLU A 232 -8.50 -16.12 -15.26
C GLU A 232 -9.30 -14.88 -14.82
N ALA A 233 -8.62 -13.78 -14.51
CA ALA A 233 -9.27 -12.50 -14.22
C ALA A 233 -10.07 -11.99 -15.43
N ARG A 234 -9.57 -12.21 -16.65
CA ARG A 234 -10.27 -11.84 -17.90
C ARG A 234 -11.59 -12.60 -18.02
N LYS A 235 -11.57 -13.93 -17.85
CA LYS A 235 -12.80 -14.75 -17.88
C LYS A 235 -13.82 -14.22 -16.87
N LYS A 236 -13.38 -13.96 -15.63
CA LYS A 236 -14.25 -13.40 -14.60
C LYS A 236 -14.79 -12.02 -14.94
N TRP A 237 -13.97 -11.15 -15.52
CA TRP A 237 -14.41 -9.83 -15.98
C TRP A 237 -15.52 -9.92 -17.02
N ASP A 238 -15.36 -10.80 -18.02
CA ASP A 238 -16.36 -10.95 -19.08
C ASP A 238 -17.67 -11.54 -18.54
N GLU A 239 -17.61 -12.50 -17.61
CA GLU A 239 -18.78 -12.99 -16.86
C GLU A 239 -19.50 -11.86 -16.11
N LEU A 240 -18.77 -11.08 -15.30
CA LEU A 240 -19.34 -9.96 -14.54
C LEU A 240 -19.95 -8.89 -15.45
N LYS A 241 -19.32 -8.64 -16.60
CA LYS A 241 -19.81 -7.71 -17.62
C LYS A 241 -21.12 -8.21 -18.23
N ASN A 242 -21.18 -9.48 -18.63
CA ASN A 242 -22.37 -10.09 -19.23
C ASN A 242 -23.54 -10.16 -18.23
N ASP A 243 -23.24 -10.36 -16.95
CA ASP A 243 -24.22 -10.38 -15.86
C ASP A 243 -24.69 -8.97 -15.44
N GLY A 244 -24.12 -7.89 -16.01
CA GLY A 244 -24.43 -6.51 -15.60
C GLY A 244 -23.98 -6.16 -14.17
N LYS A 245 -23.01 -6.89 -13.62
CA LYS A 245 -22.50 -6.71 -12.25
C LYS A 245 -21.39 -5.68 -12.11
N LEU A 246 -20.89 -5.14 -13.23
CA LEU A 246 -19.88 -4.08 -13.24
C LEU A 246 -20.55 -2.71 -13.19
N THR A 247 -19.97 -1.80 -12.42
CA THR A 247 -20.38 -0.39 -12.36
C THR A 247 -20.02 0.35 -13.65
N ALA A 248 -20.70 1.47 -13.91
CA ALA A 248 -20.37 2.35 -15.05
C ALA A 248 -18.91 2.83 -15.01
N ASP A 249 -18.38 3.12 -13.81
CA ASP A 249 -16.98 3.52 -13.63
C ASP A 249 -15.99 2.39 -13.93
N GLU A 250 -16.30 1.15 -13.56
CA GLU A 250 -15.49 -0.01 -13.92
C GLU A 250 -15.50 -0.23 -15.43
N LEU A 251 -16.67 -0.17 -16.08
CA LEU A 251 -16.76 -0.30 -17.54
C LEU A 251 -15.96 0.80 -18.25
N ARG A 252 -16.01 2.04 -17.77
CA ARG A 252 -15.24 3.18 -18.30
C ARG A 252 -13.74 3.04 -18.09
N THR A 253 -13.32 2.54 -16.93
CA THR A 253 -11.90 2.27 -16.65
C THR A 253 -11.40 1.01 -17.35
N GLY A 254 -12.29 0.11 -17.74
CA GLY A 254 -11.99 -1.11 -18.47
C GLY A 254 -11.31 -2.18 -17.63
N PHE A 255 -10.93 -3.27 -18.31
CA PHE A 255 -10.23 -4.39 -17.67
C PHE A 255 -8.80 -4.04 -17.27
N ILE A 256 -8.09 -3.23 -18.05
CA ILE A 256 -6.78 -2.70 -17.70
C ILE A 256 -6.95 -1.23 -17.38
N HIS A 257 -6.58 -0.84 -16.16
CA HIS A 257 -6.73 0.55 -15.73
C HIS A 257 -5.87 1.48 -16.60
N PRO A 258 -6.40 2.54 -17.25
CA PRO A 258 -5.65 3.33 -18.23
C PRO A 258 -4.44 4.06 -17.62
N LYS A 259 -4.61 4.62 -16.42
CA LYS A 259 -3.53 5.28 -15.69
C LYS A 259 -2.50 4.30 -15.11
N TYR A 260 -2.96 3.33 -14.32
CA TYR A 260 -2.10 2.49 -13.48
C TYR A 260 -1.71 1.14 -14.09
N SER A 261 -2.33 0.75 -15.21
CA SER A 261 -2.05 -0.46 -15.99
C SER A 261 -2.25 -1.81 -15.27
N PHE A 262 -2.75 -1.82 -14.02
CA PHE A 262 -3.16 -3.06 -13.37
C PHE A 262 -4.51 -3.56 -13.91
N VAL A 263 -4.73 -4.87 -13.77
CA VAL A 263 -6.02 -5.52 -14.02
C VAL A 263 -7.08 -5.03 -13.03
N ASN A 264 -8.30 -4.85 -13.50
CA ASN A 264 -9.43 -4.37 -12.72
C ASN A 264 -9.57 -5.14 -11.40
N ARG A 265 -9.58 -4.40 -10.28
CA ARG A 265 -9.55 -4.96 -8.93
C ARG A 265 -10.79 -5.80 -8.60
N THR A 266 -11.94 -5.49 -9.17
CA THR A 266 -13.14 -6.31 -8.98
C THR A 266 -12.98 -7.65 -9.69
N ALA A 267 -12.52 -7.68 -10.94
CA ALA A 267 -12.22 -8.94 -11.63
C ALA A 267 -11.20 -9.79 -10.86
N VAL A 268 -10.12 -9.18 -10.36
CA VAL A 268 -9.10 -9.87 -9.55
C VAL A 268 -9.71 -10.43 -8.25
N ARG A 269 -10.50 -9.64 -7.53
CA ARG A 269 -11.12 -10.07 -6.26
C ARG A 269 -12.08 -11.24 -6.47
N GLU A 270 -12.91 -11.19 -7.51
CA GLU A 270 -13.88 -12.24 -7.79
C GLU A 270 -13.21 -13.50 -8.38
N ALA A 271 -12.09 -13.37 -9.09
CA ALA A 271 -11.32 -14.50 -9.60
C ALA A 271 -10.46 -15.16 -8.51
N PHE A 272 -9.94 -14.38 -7.55
CA PHE A 272 -9.00 -14.84 -6.52
C PHE A 272 -9.47 -14.42 -5.12
N PRO A 273 -10.57 -15.00 -4.61
CA PRO A 273 -11.12 -14.62 -3.31
C PRO A 273 -10.15 -14.89 -2.14
N ASP A 274 -9.30 -15.90 -2.24
CA ASP A 274 -8.33 -16.21 -1.19
C ASP A 274 -7.18 -15.19 -1.11
N LEU A 275 -6.78 -14.61 -2.25
CA LEU A 275 -5.86 -13.46 -2.26
C LEU A 275 -6.49 -12.23 -1.59
N ALA A 276 -7.79 -11.99 -1.81
CA ALA A 276 -8.51 -10.89 -1.16
C ALA A 276 -8.66 -11.10 0.36
N LYS A 277 -8.97 -12.33 0.79
CA LYS A 277 -8.99 -12.71 2.21
C LYS A 277 -7.61 -12.56 2.84
N TRP A 278 -6.57 -13.02 2.17
CA TRP A 278 -5.18 -12.88 2.61
C TRP A 278 -4.80 -11.41 2.83
N ALA A 279 -5.09 -10.54 1.86
CA ALA A 279 -4.80 -9.11 1.95
C ALA A 279 -5.56 -8.45 3.11
N THR A 280 -6.82 -8.85 3.34
CA THR A 280 -7.63 -8.37 4.47
C THR A 280 -7.05 -8.79 5.81
N GLY A 281 -6.68 -10.07 5.96
CA GLY A 281 -6.09 -10.58 7.20
C GLY A 281 -4.75 -9.91 7.53
N TRP A 282 -3.91 -9.65 6.54
CA TRP A 282 -2.65 -8.91 6.75
C TRP A 282 -2.86 -7.43 7.02
N LYS A 283 -3.90 -6.82 6.42
CA LYS A 283 -4.28 -5.45 6.76
C LYS A 283 -4.60 -5.30 8.25
N GLU A 284 -5.38 -6.24 8.80
CA GLU A 284 -5.74 -6.25 10.22
C GLU A 284 -4.51 -6.45 11.11
N ARG A 285 -3.64 -7.41 10.77
CA ARG A 285 -2.43 -7.72 11.54
C ARG A 285 -1.40 -6.60 11.54
N LEU A 286 -1.25 -5.89 10.43
CA LEU A 286 -0.25 -4.82 10.28
C LEU A 286 -0.81 -3.43 10.60
N GLY A 287 -2.13 -3.30 10.72
CA GLY A 287 -2.81 -2.01 10.89
C GLY A 287 -2.64 -1.07 9.68
N ARG A 288 -2.35 -1.60 8.48
CA ARG A 288 -2.17 -0.83 7.25
C ARG A 288 -2.74 -1.55 6.04
N PRO A 289 -3.19 -0.86 4.98
CA PRO A 289 -3.66 -1.53 3.78
C PRO A 289 -2.56 -2.41 3.17
N VAL A 290 -2.93 -3.61 2.73
CA VAL A 290 -2.13 -4.48 1.86
C VAL A 290 -2.88 -4.61 0.56
N ALA A 291 -2.26 -4.21 -0.55
CA ALA A 291 -2.93 -4.00 -1.82
C ALA A 291 -2.20 -4.74 -2.95
N PRO A 292 -2.59 -6.00 -3.24
CA PRO A 292 -2.16 -6.69 -4.44
C PRO A 292 -2.72 -6.00 -5.70
N SER A 293 -1.85 -5.76 -6.67
CA SER A 293 -2.18 -5.28 -8.01
C SER A 293 -1.66 -6.29 -9.02
N LEU A 294 -2.53 -6.76 -9.92
CA LEU A 294 -2.19 -7.76 -10.93
C LEU A 294 -1.77 -7.12 -12.26
N PHE A 295 -0.71 -7.63 -12.86
CA PHE A 295 -0.18 -7.23 -14.17
C PHE A 295 0.10 -8.47 -15.03
N PRO A 296 0.24 -8.30 -16.37
CA PRO A 296 0.85 -9.31 -17.24
C PRO A 296 2.25 -9.72 -16.76
N SER A 297 2.74 -10.88 -17.20
CA SER A 297 4.05 -11.42 -16.79
C SER A 297 5.22 -10.49 -17.13
N SER A 298 5.07 -9.65 -18.14
CA SER A 298 6.03 -8.59 -18.49
C SER A 298 6.14 -7.48 -17.44
N GLY A 299 5.27 -7.48 -16.44
CA GLY A 299 5.18 -6.47 -15.40
C GLY A 299 4.43 -5.22 -15.84
N PRO A 300 4.32 -4.22 -14.94
CA PRO A 300 3.81 -2.90 -15.31
C PRO A 300 4.69 -2.26 -16.41
N PRO A 301 4.06 -1.58 -17.39
CA PRO A 301 4.79 -0.96 -18.49
C PRO A 301 5.71 0.17 -18.00
N ASP A 302 6.82 0.40 -18.70
CA ASP A 302 7.66 1.55 -18.42
C ASP A 302 7.02 2.85 -18.95
N LYS A 303 6.45 3.63 -18.04
CA LYS A 303 5.94 4.98 -18.30
C LYS A 303 6.94 6.06 -17.86
N SER A 304 8.25 5.75 -17.87
CA SER A 304 9.31 6.66 -17.44
C SER A 304 9.30 7.98 -18.22
N GLN A 305 8.85 7.94 -19.47
CA GLN A 305 8.82 9.09 -20.38
C GLN A 305 7.44 9.77 -20.49
N GLU A 306 6.39 9.25 -19.82
CA GLU A 306 5.02 9.76 -19.98
C GLU A 306 4.61 10.73 -18.86
N GLY A 307 4.28 11.97 -19.22
CA GLY A 307 3.54 12.98 -18.45
C GLY A 307 3.75 12.99 -16.92
N THR A 308 2.92 12.22 -16.21
CA THR A 308 2.91 12.15 -14.72
C THR A 308 4.11 11.45 -14.10
N GLY A 309 4.88 10.72 -14.91
CA GLY A 309 6.07 10.01 -14.48
C GLY A 309 5.86 8.88 -13.47
N VAL A 310 4.66 8.33 -13.34
CA VAL A 310 4.43 7.11 -12.56
C VAL A 310 4.97 5.92 -13.34
N SER A 311 6.24 5.55 -13.10
CA SER A 311 6.82 4.32 -13.67
C SER A 311 7.02 3.29 -12.56
N THR A 312 6.40 2.12 -12.73
CA THR A 312 6.44 1.00 -11.79
C THR A 312 7.09 -0.24 -12.39
N HIS A 313 7.70 -0.12 -13.58
CA HIS A 313 8.34 -1.23 -14.28
C HIS A 313 9.37 -1.95 -13.42
N TYR A 314 9.57 -3.22 -13.74
CA TYR A 314 10.45 -4.12 -13.02
C TYR A 314 11.92 -3.76 -13.20
N ARG A 315 12.64 -3.67 -12.07
CA ARG A 315 14.07 -3.33 -12.00
C ARG A 315 14.80 -4.31 -11.09
N ASP A 316 16.11 -4.44 -11.30
CA ASP A 316 16.97 -5.25 -10.43
C ASP A 316 17.03 -4.74 -8.98
N SER A 317 16.78 -3.43 -8.81
CA SER A 317 16.70 -2.77 -7.51
C SER A 317 15.40 -3.07 -6.75
N ASP A 318 14.41 -3.69 -7.37
CA ASP A 318 13.12 -3.91 -6.74
C ASP A 318 13.23 -4.86 -5.55
N TRP A 319 12.24 -4.79 -4.68
CA TRP A 319 12.11 -5.74 -3.59
C TRP A 319 11.27 -6.92 -4.10
N VAL A 320 11.94 -7.98 -4.53
CA VAL A 320 11.31 -9.25 -4.89
C VAL A 320 10.84 -9.92 -3.61
N VAL A 321 9.53 -10.19 -3.54
CA VAL A 321 8.96 -11.01 -2.48
C VAL A 321 9.28 -12.45 -2.87
N ALA A 322 10.28 -13.04 -2.23
CA ALA A 322 10.74 -14.38 -2.55
C ALA A 322 9.93 -15.44 -1.80
N TYR A 323 9.69 -16.57 -2.46
CA TYR A 323 9.22 -17.77 -1.79
C TYR A 323 10.33 -18.29 -0.90
N SER A 324 10.08 -18.35 0.42
CA SER A 324 10.88 -19.20 1.29
C SER A 324 10.23 -20.57 1.24
N PRO A 325 10.80 -21.58 0.55
CA PRO A 325 10.43 -22.95 0.86
C PRO A 325 10.64 -23.12 2.36
N GLN A 326 9.63 -23.65 3.05
CA GLN A 326 9.80 -24.02 4.45
C GLN A 326 10.91 -25.07 4.48
N SER A 327 12.04 -24.69 5.07
CA SER A 327 13.12 -25.60 5.48
C SER A 327 12.67 -26.42 6.66
#